data_AF-A0A4Q4KN91-F1
#
_entry.id   AF-A0A4Q4KN91-F1
#
_cell.length_a   1.000
_cell.length_b   1.000
_cell.length_c   1.000
_cell.angle_alpha   90.00
_cell.angle_beta   90.00
_cell.angle_gamma   90.00
#
_symmetry.space_group_name_H-M   'P 1'
#
loop_
_entity.id
_entity.type
_entity.pdbx_description
1 polymer ?
#
loop_
_entity_poly.entity_id
_entity_poly.type
_entity_poly.pdbx_seq_one_letter_code
_entity_poly.pdbx_strand_id
1 'polypeptide(L)' 'MKEVILKIPENKFDFFMELVKQLGIKTADQDEEFETPEWHKELVLERMKNAKEKDFFPLEDLDNKIKL' A
#
# COMPACT_ATOMS: atom_id res chain seq x y z
N MET A 1 -20.00 12.01 4.97
CA MET A 1 -19.64 11.32 6.23
C MET A 1 -18.94 12.31 7.14
N LYS A 2 -18.93 12.10 8.46
CA LYS A 2 -18.21 12.98 9.40
C LYS A 2 -17.02 12.21 9.94
N GLU A 3 -15.83 12.75 9.77
CA GLU A 3 -14.58 12.18 10.27
C GLU A 3 -14.15 12.92 11.53
N VAL A 4 -13.53 12.18 12.46
CA VAL A 4 -13.04 12.72 13.73
C VAL A 4 -11.62 12.22 13.93
N ILE A 5 -10.68 13.15 14.12
CA ILE A 5 -9.29 12.85 14.46
C ILE A 5 -9.14 12.98 15.98
N LEU A 6 -8.71 11.91 16.63
CA LEU A 6 -8.51 11.85 18.09
C LEU A 6 -7.03 11.75 18.42
N LYS A 7 -6.58 12.56 19.38
CA LYS A 7 -5.24 12.43 19.98
C LYS A 7 -5.39 11.61 21.26
N ILE A 8 -4.85 10.39 21.25
CA ILE A 8 -4.96 9.45 22.38
C ILE A 8 -3.59 9.39 23.08
N PRO A 9 -3.53 9.54 24.41
CA PRO A 9 -2.31 9.29 25.18
C PRO A 9 -1.80 7.86 24.97
N GLU A 10 -0.49 7.67 24.81
CA GLU A 10 0.12 6.37 24.48
C GLU A 10 -0.32 5.25 25.44
N ASN A 11 -0.37 5.54 26.74
CA ASN A 11 -0.78 4.58 27.77
C ASN A 11 -2.25 4.13 27.69
N LYS A 12 -3.05 4.75 26.82
CA LYS A 12 -4.46 4.41 26.58
C LYS A 12 -4.71 3.92 25.15
N PHE A 13 -3.68 3.90 24.29
CA PHE A 13 -3.84 3.59 22.87
C PHE A 13 -4.45 2.20 22.66
N ASP A 14 -3.90 1.18 23.31
CA ASP A 14 -4.34 -0.21 23.16
C ASP A 14 -5.82 -0.39 23.54
N PHE A 15 -6.22 0.18 24.67
CA PHE A 15 -7.61 0.16 25.13
C PHE A 15 -8.57 0.80 24.11
N PHE A 16 -8.21 1.97 23.57
CA PHE A 16 -9.02 2.64 22.56
C PHE A 16 -9.10 1.84 21.26
N MET A 17 -7.99 1.24 20.82
CA MET A 17 -7.98 0.40 19.61
C MET A 17 -8.82 -0.85 19.77
N GLU A 18 -8.81 -1.51 20.94
CA GLU A 18 -9.70 -2.65 21.22
C GLU A 18 -11.17 -2.24 21.16
N LEU A 19 -11.54 -1.11 21.77
CA LEU A 19 -12.90 -0.59 21.76
C LEU A 19 -13.36 -0.23 20.34
N VAL A 20 -12.50 0.44 19.56
CA VAL A 20 -12.78 0.81 18.16
C VAL A 20 -12.99 -0.45 17.30
N LYS A 21 -12.16 -1.49 17.50
CA LYS A 21 -12.32 -2.79 16.83
C LYS A 21 -13.64 -3.46 17.19
N GLN A 22 -14.02 -3.48 18.47
CA GLN A 22 -15.28 -4.06 18.92
C GLN A 22 -16.51 -3.33 18.35
N LEU A 23 -16.41 -2.01 18.16
CA LEU A 23 -17.47 -1.19 17.59
C LEU A 23 -17.54 -1.27 16.05
N GLY A 24 -16.60 -1.95 15.40
CA GLY A 24 -16.55 -2.06 13.93
C GLY A 24 -16.27 -0.72 13.24
N ILE A 25 -15.67 0.23 13.94
CA ILE A 25 -15.33 1.54 13.39
C ILE A 25 -14.05 1.38 12.58
N LYS A 26 -14.09 1.77 11.30
CA LYS A 26 -12.91 1.83 10.46
C LYS A 26 -11.99 2.95 10.94
N THR A 27 -10.75 2.60 11.20
CA THR A 27 -9.67 3.57 11.40
C THR A 27 -9.05 3.94 10.06
N ALA A 28 -8.36 5.07 9.98
CA ALA A 28 -7.68 5.48 8.74
C ALA A 28 -6.69 4.42 8.24
N ASP A 29 -6.07 3.65 9.16
CA ASP A 29 -5.19 2.52 8.83
C ASP A 29 -5.96 1.30 8.28
N GLN A 30 -7.28 1.25 8.44
CA GLN A 30 -8.15 0.19 7.92
C GLN A 30 -8.90 0.60 6.64
N ASP A 31 -8.83 1.88 6.26
CA ASP A 31 -9.20 2.33 4.92
C ASP A 31 -8.04 2.07 3.94
N GLU A 32 -7.46 0.87 4.02
CA GLU A 32 -6.59 0.26 3.01
C GLU A 32 -7.37 -0.19 1.77
N GLU A 33 -8.52 0.41 1.46
CA GLU A 33 -8.92 0.54 0.06
C GLU A 33 -8.02 1.60 -0.60
N PHE A 34 -6.70 1.35 -0.62
CA PHE A 34 -5.83 1.95 -1.62
C PHE A 34 -6.16 1.25 -2.93
N GLU A 35 -7.36 1.53 -3.45
CA GLU A 35 -7.81 1.01 -4.73
C GLU A 35 -6.87 1.58 -5.78
N THR A 36 -5.96 0.72 -6.25
CA THR A 36 -5.05 1.10 -7.33
C THR A 36 -5.91 1.56 -8.51
N PRO A 37 -5.71 2.78 -9.02
CA PRO A 37 -6.53 3.28 -10.12
C PRO A 37 -6.51 2.32 -11.32
N GLU A 38 -7.63 2.18 -12.02
CA GLU A 38 -7.77 1.19 -13.09
C GLU A 38 -6.76 1.39 -14.22
N TRP A 39 -6.47 2.65 -14.58
CA TRP A 39 -5.44 3.00 -15.56
C TRP A 39 -4.05 2.45 -15.19
N HIS A 40 -3.75 2.35 -13.89
CA HIS A 40 -2.47 1.85 -13.40
C HIS A 40 -2.42 0.33 -13.51
N LYS A 41 -3.53 -0.36 -13.24
CA LYS A 41 -3.66 -1.81 -13.46
C LYS A 41 -3.48 -2.16 -14.93
N GLU A 42 -4.19 -1.45 -15.82
CA GLU A 42 -4.08 -1.62 -17.28
C GLU A 42 -2.65 -1.40 -17.79
N LEU A 43 -1.98 -0.36 -17.30
CA LEU A 43 -0.59 -0.07 -17.67
C LEU A 43 0.37 -1.19 -17.27
N VAL A 44 0.22 -1.76 -16.07
CA VAL A 44 1.04 -2.88 -15.62
C VAL A 44 0.79 -4.12 -16.47
N LEU A 45 -0.48 -4.43 -16.77
CA LEU A 45 -0.85 -5.56 -17.63
C LEU A 45 -0.28 -5.44 -19.04
N GLU A 46 -0.37 -4.26 -19.65
CA GLU A 46 0.23 -3.98 -20.97
C GLU A 46 1.75 -4.14 -20.95
N ARG A 47 2.42 -3.69 -19.88
CA ARG A 47 3.88 -3.88 -19.73
C ARG A 47 4.24 -5.35 -19.60
N MET A 48 3.51 -6.11 -18.79
CA MET A 48 3.75 -7.55 -18.62
C MET A 48 3.57 -8.30 -19.93
N LYS A 49 2.52 -7.99 -20.69
CA LYS A 49 2.24 -8.62 -21.98
C LYS A 49 3.31 -8.33 -23.03
N ASN A 50 3.87 -7.12 -23.02
CA ASN A 50 4.88 -6.68 -23.99
C ASN A 50 6.32 -6.93 -23.55
N ALA A 51 6.54 -7.42 -22.32
CA ALA A 51 7.86 -7.71 -21.79
C ALA A 51 8.54 -8.83 -22.58
N LYS A 52 9.78 -8.59 -23.00
CA LYS A 52 10.62 -9.54 -23.72
C LYS A 52 11.68 -10.07 -22.79
N GLU A 53 12.17 -11.28 -23.06
CA GLU A 53 13.23 -11.90 -22.25
C GLU A 53 14.46 -11.00 -22.07
N LYS A 54 14.82 -10.23 -23.10
CA LYS A 54 15.93 -9.26 -23.08
C LYS A 54 15.74 -8.07 -22.12
N ASP A 55 14.49 -7.81 -21.71
CA ASP A 55 14.16 -6.73 -20.78
C ASP A 55 14.47 -7.15 -19.32
N PHE A 56 14.69 -8.45 -19.09
CA PHE A 56 15.08 -9.00 -17.79
C PHE A 56 16.60 -9.22 -17.73
N PHE A 57 17.14 -9.15 -16.52
CA PHE A 57 18.53 -9.49 -16.23
C PHE A 57 18.63 -10.03 -14.80
N PRO A 58 19.66 -10.84 -14.49
CA PRO A 58 19.90 -11.33 -13.13
C PRO A 58 20.08 -10.17 -12.15
N LEU A 59 19.59 -10.33 -10.93
CA LEU A 59 19.66 -9.28 -9.92
C LEU A 59 21.11 -8.93 -9.56
N GLU A 60 22.02 -9.89 -9.69
CA GLU A 60 23.46 -9.75 -9.44
C GLU A 60 24.12 -8.76 -10.42
N ASP A 61 23.53 -8.53 -11.59
CA ASP A 61 24.03 -7.60 -12.61
C ASP A 61 23.47 -6.17 -12.45
N LEU A 62 22.68 -5.91 -11.40
CA LEU A 62 22.01 -4.63 -11.17
C LEU A 62 22.99 -3.47 -11.09
N ASP A 63 24.07 -3.60 -10.32
CA ASP A 63 25.06 -2.55 -10.11
C ASP A 63 25.77 -2.14 -11.40
N ASN A 64 25.91 -3.08 -12.35
CA ASN A 64 26.51 -2.83 -13.66
C ASN A 64 25.53 -2.14 -14.62
N LYS A 65 24.23 -2.43 -14.50
CA LYS A 65 23.19 -1.90 -15.39
C LYS A 65 22.60 -0.58 -14.93
N ILE A 66 22.53 -0.34 -13.63
CA ILE A 66 22.00 0.90 -13.06
C ILE A 66 23.16 1.68 -12.46
N LYS A 67 23.59 2.72 -13.17
CA LYS A 67 24.41 3.77 -12.56
C LYS A 67 23.47 4.69 -11.78
N LEU A 68 23.37 4.44 -10.48
CA LEU A 68 22.76 5.37 -9.53
C LEU A 68 23.66 6.61 -9.33
#